data_AF-A0A665X417-F1
#
_entry.id   AF-A0A665X417-F1
#
_cell.length_a   1.000
_cell.length_b   1.000
_cell.length_c   1.000
_cell.angle_alpha   90.00
_cell.angle_beta   90.00
_cell.angle_gamma   90.00
#
_symmetry.space_group_name_H-M   'P 1'
#
loop_
_entity.id
_entity.type
_entity.pdbx_description
1 polymer ?
#
loop_
_entity_poly.entity_id
_entity_poly.type
_entity_poly.pdbx_seq_one_letter_code
_entity_poly.pdbx_strand_id
1 'polypeptide(L)'
;MSKAFVGGLVQHHALLNARHVTMSVRKPSEGSSKRPSGMLHINVDGRGGASYTEEELAIHRVHTVACEAKKQMYVDPSSGYKVFTEYAHLQRGKCCGSACRHCPYGQVNVKDPAMKKQFNSLFYV
;
A
#
# COMPACT_ATOMS: atom_id res chain seq x y z
N MET A 1 6.88 -72.24 17.17
CA MET A 1 7.28 -72.25 15.75
C MET A 1 7.78 -70.87 15.38
N SER A 2 9.09 -70.76 15.22
CA SER A 2 9.84 -69.52 15.00
C SER A 2 9.60 -68.95 13.61
N LYS A 3 9.41 -67.63 13.50
CA LYS A 3 9.66 -66.89 12.26
C LYS A 3 10.51 -65.68 12.58
N ALA A 4 11.76 -65.74 12.16
CA ALA A 4 12.66 -64.61 12.07
C ALA A 4 12.21 -63.69 10.91
N PHE A 5 12.27 -62.38 11.12
CA PHE A 5 12.25 -61.42 10.02
C PHE A 5 13.42 -60.46 10.20
N VAL A 6 14.42 -60.65 9.35
CA VAL A 6 15.58 -59.79 9.15
C VAL A 6 15.16 -58.78 8.07
N GLY A 7 15.34 -57.48 8.30
CA GLY A 7 15.01 -56.50 7.26
C GLY A 7 15.35 -55.04 7.60
N GLY A 8 16.61 -54.67 7.37
CA GLY A 8 17.01 -53.39 6.76
C GLY A 8 16.71 -52.08 7.51
N LEU A 9 17.70 -51.57 8.25
CA LEU A 9 17.75 -50.17 8.69
C LEU A 9 18.11 -49.28 7.49
N VAL A 10 17.12 -48.66 6.84
CA VAL A 10 17.38 -47.67 5.77
C VAL A 10 17.65 -46.31 6.41
N GLN A 11 18.92 -45.97 6.60
CA GLN A 11 19.35 -44.62 6.95
C GLN A 11 19.06 -43.67 5.78
N HIS A 12 17.97 -42.91 5.87
CA HIS A 12 17.75 -41.76 4.99
C HIS A 12 18.51 -40.55 5.56
N HIS A 13 19.71 -40.29 5.05
CA HIS A 13 20.40 -39.02 5.28
C HIS A 13 19.75 -37.93 4.43
N ALA A 14 19.06 -37.00 5.09
CA ALA A 14 18.54 -35.78 4.48
C ALA A 14 19.70 -34.85 4.10
N LEU A 15 19.92 -34.64 2.79
CA LEU A 15 20.81 -33.60 2.29
C LEU A 15 20.02 -32.30 2.08
N LEU A 16 19.98 -31.46 3.11
CA LEU A 16 19.48 -30.08 3.02
C LEU A 16 20.53 -29.23 2.29
N ASN A 17 20.36 -29.03 0.98
CA ASN A 17 21.13 -28.04 0.22
C ASN A 17 20.62 -26.63 0.54
N ALA A 18 21.14 -26.02 1.60
CA ALA A 18 20.93 -24.61 1.90
C ALA A 18 21.78 -23.75 0.94
N ARG A 19 21.19 -23.36 -0.20
CA ARG A 19 21.76 -22.31 -1.05
C ARG A 19 21.55 -20.96 -0.36
N HIS A 20 22.56 -20.55 0.39
CA HIS A 20 22.64 -19.22 1.00
C HIS A 20 22.90 -18.18 -0.10
N VAL A 21 21.86 -17.44 -0.50
CA VAL A 21 22.01 -16.27 -1.38
C VAL A 21 22.20 -15.06 -0.48
N THR A 22 23.44 -14.62 -0.32
CA THR A 22 23.76 -13.38 0.41
C THR A 22 23.49 -12.18 -0.49
N MET A 23 22.30 -11.59 -0.37
CA MET A 23 22.03 -10.27 -0.96
C MET A 23 22.68 -9.20 -0.08
N SER A 24 23.76 -8.59 -0.57
CA SER A 24 24.40 -7.44 0.07
C SER A 24 23.45 -6.25 0.07
N VAL A 25 22.89 -5.93 1.25
CA VAL A 25 22.13 -4.71 1.49
C VAL A 25 23.07 -3.52 1.39
N ARG A 26 22.94 -2.73 0.32
CA ARG A 26 23.58 -1.42 0.22
C ARG A 26 22.87 -0.47 1.18
N LYS A 27 23.61 0.11 2.13
CA LYS A 27 23.15 1.13 3.09
C LYS A 27 22.55 2.35 2.37
N PRO A 28 21.45 2.95 2.85
CA PRO A 28 21.03 4.27 2.41
C PRO A 28 21.89 5.34 3.09
N SER A 29 22.61 6.12 2.30
CA SER A 29 23.22 7.36 2.75
C SER A 29 22.15 8.45 2.85
N GLU A 30 22.02 9.05 4.03
CA GLU A 30 21.29 10.29 4.24
C GLU A 30 21.97 11.42 3.48
N GLY A 31 21.21 12.21 2.73
CA GLY A 31 21.72 13.46 2.17
C GLY A 31 21.02 13.99 0.92
N SER A 32 20.40 15.16 1.09
CA SER A 32 20.26 16.21 0.09
C SER A 32 19.04 16.16 -0.85
N SER A 33 18.01 16.89 -0.39
CA SER A 33 17.13 17.75 -1.18
C SER A 33 17.69 18.13 -2.55
N LYS A 34 17.14 17.54 -3.62
CA LYS A 34 17.15 18.12 -4.97
C LYS A 34 15.80 17.84 -5.61
N ARG A 35 14.98 18.89 -5.74
CA ARG A 35 13.79 18.92 -6.60
C ARG A 35 14.25 18.66 -8.04
N PRO A 36 13.65 17.71 -8.80
CA PRO A 36 13.83 17.71 -10.24
C PRO A 36 12.90 18.76 -10.85
N SER A 37 13.48 19.87 -11.29
CA SER A 37 12.93 20.64 -12.41
C SER A 37 13.04 19.76 -13.65
N GLY A 38 11.92 19.18 -14.07
CA GLY A 38 11.88 18.24 -15.20
C GLY A 38 10.44 18.06 -15.64
N MET A 39 9.91 19.09 -16.29
CA MET A 39 8.61 19.12 -16.92
C MET A 39 8.55 18.05 -18.03
N LEU A 40 7.96 16.89 -17.74
CA LEU A 40 7.57 15.94 -18.78
C LEU A 40 6.11 16.23 -19.15
N HIS A 41 5.92 17.10 -20.14
CA HIS A 41 4.65 17.21 -20.84
C HIS A 41 4.48 15.96 -21.70
N ILE A 42 3.82 14.95 -21.15
CA ILE A 42 3.18 13.91 -21.96
C ILE A 42 1.91 14.51 -22.55
N ASN A 43 1.99 14.97 -23.80
CA ASN A 43 0.81 15.26 -24.61
C ASN A 43 0.23 13.94 -25.07
N VAL A 44 -0.84 13.47 -24.41
CA VAL A 44 -1.65 12.34 -24.88
C VAL A 44 -2.93 12.90 -25.48
N ASP A 45 -3.02 12.82 -26.80
CA ASP A 45 -4.17 13.29 -27.58
C ASP A 45 -5.45 12.50 -27.26
N GLY A 46 -6.45 13.21 -26.76
CA GLY A 46 -7.85 13.11 -27.19
C GLY A 46 -8.60 11.79 -27.01
N ARG A 47 -9.17 11.59 -25.80
CA ARG A 47 -10.53 11.03 -25.59
C ARG A 47 -10.96 11.14 -24.12
N GLY A 48 -11.67 12.21 -23.77
CA GLY A 48 -12.63 12.32 -22.65
C GLY A 48 -12.33 11.60 -21.32
N GLY A 49 -11.08 11.61 -20.86
CA GLY A 49 -10.69 11.04 -19.57
C GLY A 49 -10.60 12.13 -18.51
N ALA A 50 -11.10 11.87 -17.31
CA ALA A 50 -10.93 12.78 -16.17
C ALA A 50 -9.44 13.14 -16.00
N SER A 51 -9.12 14.44 -16.11
CA SER A 51 -7.79 14.98 -15.82
C SER A 51 -7.70 15.28 -14.33
N TYR A 52 -6.84 14.56 -13.61
CA TYR A 52 -6.55 14.84 -12.21
C TYR A 52 -5.39 15.82 -12.07
N THR A 53 -5.39 16.63 -11.01
CA THR A 53 -4.26 17.50 -10.72
C THR A 53 -3.05 16.68 -10.24
N GLU A 54 -1.84 17.23 -10.39
CA GLU A 54 -0.63 16.59 -9.86
C GLU A 54 -0.75 16.36 -8.34
N GLU A 55 -1.43 17.26 -7.62
CA GLU A 55 -1.67 17.12 -6.19
C GLU A 55 -2.61 15.96 -5.87
N GLU A 56 -3.71 15.81 -6.61
CA GLU A 56 -4.64 14.67 -6.46
C GLU A 56 -3.93 13.35 -6.74
N LEU A 57 -3.11 13.30 -7.79
CA LEU A 57 -2.29 12.14 -8.11
C LEU A 57 -1.28 11.84 -7.00
N ALA A 58 -0.63 12.84 -6.42
CA ALA A 58 0.30 12.65 -5.32
C ALA A 58 -0.38 12.06 -4.07
N ILE A 59 -1.58 12.54 -3.73
CA ILE A 59 -2.39 12.02 -2.62
C ILE A 59 -2.72 10.55 -2.82
N HIS A 60 -3.19 10.19 -4.02
CA HIS A 60 -3.54 8.82 -4.35
C HIS A 60 -2.30 7.91 -4.31
N ARG A 61 -1.19 8.34 -4.92
CA ARG A 61 0.07 7.57 -4.93
C ARG A 61 0.59 7.28 -3.52
N VAL A 62 0.63 8.27 -2.64
CA VAL A 62 1.10 8.08 -1.26
C VAL A 62 0.18 7.13 -0.47
N HIS A 63 -1.14 7.22 -0.70
CA HIS A 63 -2.09 6.25 -0.14
C HIS A 63 -1.83 4.83 -0.65
N THR A 64 -1.68 4.63 -1.97
CA THR A 64 -1.43 3.31 -2.57
C THR A 64 -0.18 2.66 -1.97
N VAL A 65 0.93 3.40 -1.91
CA VAL A 65 2.18 2.93 -1.30
C VAL A 65 2.00 2.56 0.18
N ALA A 66 1.20 3.33 0.93
CA ALA A 66 0.91 3.02 2.32
C ALA A 66 0.05 1.76 2.48
N CYS A 67 -0.93 1.55 1.59
CA CYS A 67 -1.75 0.33 1.55
C CYS A 67 -0.92 -0.92 1.23
N GLU A 68 -0.06 -0.85 0.20
CA GLU A 68 0.85 -1.94 -0.18
C GLU A 68 1.80 -2.31 0.96
N ALA A 69 2.30 -1.29 1.66
CA ALA A 69 3.14 -1.46 2.85
C ALA A 69 2.35 -1.87 4.11
N LYS A 70 1.04 -2.12 4.01
CA LYS A 70 0.15 -2.47 5.13
C LYS A 70 0.21 -1.48 6.29
N LYS A 71 0.45 -0.20 6.00
CA LYS A 71 0.44 0.87 6.99
C LYS A 71 -0.99 1.27 7.33
N GLN A 72 -1.21 1.63 8.59
CA GLN A 72 -2.53 2.07 9.06
C GLN A 72 -2.87 3.49 8.60
N MET A 73 -1.86 4.34 8.40
CA MET A 73 -2.03 5.74 8.08
C MET A 73 -0.97 6.21 7.08
N TYR A 74 -1.28 7.31 6.38
CA TYR A 74 -0.35 8.08 5.57
C TYR A 74 -0.51 9.56 5.89
N VAL A 75 0.48 10.37 5.52
CA VAL A 75 0.37 11.83 5.57
C VAL A 75 -0.12 12.32 4.23
N ASP A 76 -1.26 13.01 4.21
CA ASP A 76 -1.81 13.65 3.01
C ASP A 76 -0.88 14.80 2.59
N PRO A 77 -0.24 14.74 1.40
CA PRO A 77 0.71 15.76 0.98
C PRO A 77 0.07 17.14 0.72
N SER A 78 -1.25 17.19 0.48
CA SER A 78 -1.98 18.45 0.25
C SER A 78 -2.39 19.11 1.56
N SER A 79 -2.92 18.35 2.54
CA SER A 79 -3.42 18.91 3.80
C SER A 79 -2.46 18.79 5.00
N GLY A 80 -1.45 17.92 4.92
CA GLY A 80 -0.56 17.59 6.04
C GLY A 80 -1.18 16.68 7.10
N TYR A 81 -2.44 16.27 6.96
CA TYR A 81 -3.10 15.43 7.96
C TYR A 81 -2.68 13.97 7.90
N LYS A 82 -2.66 13.31 9.06
CA LYS A 82 -2.54 11.85 9.14
C LYS A 82 -3.90 11.23 8.84
N VAL A 83 -4.02 10.58 7.69
CA VAL A 83 -5.26 9.98 7.19
C VAL A 83 -5.14 8.46 7.24
N PHE A 84 -6.21 7.78 7.67
CA PHE A 84 -6.26 6.32 7.61
C PHE A 84 -6.21 5.83 6.16
N THR A 85 -5.49 4.74 5.95
CA THR A 85 -5.48 4.04 4.67
C THR A 85 -6.79 3.28 4.47
N GLU A 86 -7.07 2.91 3.22
CA GLU A 86 -8.16 1.98 2.90
C GLU A 86 -7.93 0.63 3.60
N TYR A 87 -6.68 0.14 3.59
CA TYR A 87 -6.27 -1.07 4.32
C TYR A 87 -6.64 -1.04 5.81
N ALA A 88 -6.44 0.11 6.48
CA ALA A 88 -6.84 0.28 7.88
C ALA A 88 -8.36 0.21 8.07
N HIS A 89 -9.12 0.78 7.13
CA HIS A 89 -10.59 0.74 7.17
C HIS A 89 -11.11 -0.67 6.93
N LEU A 90 -10.53 -1.41 5.97
CA LEU A 90 -10.88 -2.81 5.71
C LEU A 90 -10.64 -3.70 6.93
N GLN A 91 -9.48 -3.55 7.61
CA GLN A 91 -9.23 -4.27 8.86
C GLN A 91 -10.17 -3.89 10.00
N ARG A 92 -10.54 -2.60 10.08
CA ARG A 92 -11.50 -2.11 11.09
C ARG A 92 -12.92 -2.61 10.82
N GLY A 93 -13.27 -2.86 9.57
CA GLY A 93 -14.60 -3.32 9.16
C GLY A 93 -15.69 -2.24 9.16
N LYS A 94 -15.37 -0.97 9.42
CA LYS A 94 -16.36 0.13 9.46
C LYS A 94 -15.76 1.52 9.19
N CYS A 95 -16.63 2.43 8.73
CA CYS A 95 -16.31 3.85 8.59
C CYS A 95 -15.98 4.49 9.95
N CYS A 96 -14.85 5.21 10.03
CA CYS A 96 -14.42 5.89 11.26
C CYS A 96 -15.19 7.17 11.58
N GLY A 97 -15.88 7.77 10.60
CA GLY A 97 -16.65 9.01 10.76
C GLY A 97 -15.85 10.31 10.62
N SER A 98 -14.57 10.24 10.25
CA SER A 98 -13.66 11.40 10.15
C SER A 98 -13.45 11.94 8.73
N ALA A 99 -14.39 11.68 7.80
CA ALA A 99 -14.32 12.15 6.40
C ALA A 99 -12.98 11.87 5.69
N CYS A 100 -12.44 10.65 5.89
CA CYS A 100 -11.18 10.22 5.27
C CYS A 100 -11.29 10.18 3.74
N ARG A 101 -10.20 10.56 3.06
CA ARG A 101 -10.13 10.62 1.58
C ARG A 101 -10.42 9.27 0.91
N HIS A 102 -9.95 8.16 1.48
CA HIS A 102 -10.04 6.83 0.87
C HIS A 102 -10.90 5.86 1.71
N CYS A 103 -12.09 6.31 2.10
CA CYS A 103 -13.01 5.49 2.88
C CYS A 103 -13.74 4.48 1.95
N PRO A 104 -13.54 3.16 2.08
CA PRO A 104 -14.24 2.16 1.24
C PRO A 104 -15.73 2.04 1.57
N TYR A 105 -16.18 2.69 2.65
CA TYR A 105 -17.55 2.63 3.16
C TYR A 105 -18.35 3.90 2.90
N GLY A 106 -18.05 4.66 1.85
CA GLY A 106 -18.97 5.73 1.43
C GLY A 106 -19.10 6.92 2.40
N GLN A 107 -18.16 7.09 3.34
CA GLN A 107 -18.28 8.05 4.46
C GLN A 107 -19.60 7.93 5.27
N VAL A 108 -20.20 6.73 5.34
CA VAL A 108 -21.53 6.52 5.96
C VAL A 108 -21.65 6.96 7.42
N ASN A 109 -20.55 6.98 8.17
CA ASN A 109 -20.53 7.34 9.59
C ASN A 109 -20.11 8.80 9.85
N VAL A 110 -19.95 9.63 8.80
CA VAL A 110 -19.72 11.06 8.96
C VAL A 110 -21.06 11.71 9.31
N LYS A 111 -21.20 12.14 10.57
CA LYS A 111 -22.46 12.67 11.12
C LYS A 111 -22.80 14.05 10.61
N ASP A 112 -21.80 14.91 10.52
CA ASP A 112 -21.97 16.28 10.03
C ASP A 112 -21.99 16.28 8.49
N PRO A 113 -23.12 16.65 7.85
CA PRO A 113 -23.20 16.76 6.40
C PRO A 113 -22.17 17.74 5.81
N ALA A 114 -21.79 18.79 6.54
CA ALA A 114 -20.82 19.78 6.07
C ALA A 114 -19.40 19.19 5.95
N MET A 115 -19.13 18.08 6.63
CA MET A 115 -17.84 17.37 6.55
C MET A 115 -17.81 16.29 5.47
N LYS A 116 -18.96 15.92 4.89
CA LYS A 116 -19.00 14.94 3.80
C LYS A 116 -18.38 15.55 2.55
N LYS A 117 -17.48 14.79 1.96
CA LYS A 117 -16.70 15.18 0.79
C LYS A 117 -17.30 14.59 -0.48
N GLN A 118 -16.99 15.19 -1.62
CA GLN A 118 -17.45 14.70 -2.90
C GLN A 118 -16.47 13.65 -3.44
N PHE A 119 -16.99 12.56 -4.00
CA PHE A 119 -16.13 11.56 -4.65
C PHE A 119 -15.77 12.02 -6.07
N ASN A 120 -14.49 12.26 -6.34
CA ASN A 120 -14.01 12.75 -7.64
C ASN A 120 -13.60 11.63 -8.61
N SER A 121 -14.01 10.38 -8.36
CA SER A 121 -13.60 9.12 -9.02
C SER A 121 -12.25 8.50 -8.60
N LEU A 122 -11.35 9.24 -7.94
CA LEU A 122 -10.18 8.65 -7.28
C LEU A 122 -10.39 8.51 -5.78
N PHE A 123 -10.88 9.57 -5.14
CA PHE A 123 -11.07 9.64 -3.69
C PHE A 123 -12.04 10.77 -3.33
N TYR A 124 -12.25 10.99 -2.03
CA TYR A 124 -13.09 12.07 -1.50
C TYR A 124 -12.33 13.40 -1.36
N VAL A 125 -12.75 14.43 -2.12
CA VAL A 125 -12.28 15.83 -2.06
C VAL A 125 -13.24 16.73 -1.29
#